data_AF-A0A5A5SA46-F1
#
_entry.id   AF-A0A5A5SA46-F1
#
_cell.length_a   1.000
_cell.length_b   1.000
_cell.length_c   1.000
_cell.angle_alpha   90.00
_cell.angle_beta   90.00
_cell.angle_gamma   90.00
#
_symmetry.space_group_name_H-M   'P 1'
#
loop_
_entity.id
_entity.type
_entity.pdbx_description
1 polymer ?
#
loop_
_entity_poly.entity_id
_entity_poly.type
_entity_poly.pdbx_seq_one_letter_code
_entity_poly.pdbx_strand_id
1 'polypeptide(L)'
;MANPNPRTDQLPKQQPRWRHLPTRAIRVPEILLGDIERYARSLDNGEKTEKAQTIQEFLEMASIEELLSLKQNLEKAIEQAKARSKDNRLESAIL
;
A
#
# COMPACT_ATOMS: atom_id res chain seq x y z
N MET A 1 37.76 -2.33 -29.41
CA MET A 1 36.91 -3.46 -29.86
C MET A 1 37.04 -4.57 -28.83
N ALA A 2 35.93 -5.05 -28.26
CA ALA A 2 35.95 -6.09 -27.23
C ALA A 2 36.21 -7.47 -27.85
N ASN A 3 37.03 -8.31 -27.21
CA ASN A 3 37.31 -9.66 -27.68
C ASN A 3 36.04 -10.54 -27.54
N PRO A 4 35.49 -11.08 -28.64
CA PRO A 4 34.27 -11.89 -28.59
C PRO A 4 34.48 -13.24 -27.91
N ASN A 5 35.72 -13.69 -27.69
CA ASN A 5 35.99 -14.99 -27.09
C ASN A 5 37.20 -14.94 -26.13
N PRO A 6 37.04 -14.37 -24.92
CA PRO A 6 38.10 -14.32 -23.93
C PRO A 6 38.40 -15.71 -23.36
N ARG A 7 39.69 -16.10 -23.32
CA ARG A 7 40.13 -17.33 -22.65
C ARG A 7 39.84 -17.23 -21.14
N THR A 8 38.94 -18.07 -20.65
CA THR A 8 38.43 -18.06 -19.27
C THR A 8 38.99 -19.21 -18.42
N ASP A 9 39.91 -20.01 -18.96
CA ASP A 9 40.42 -21.26 -18.36
C ASP A 9 41.15 -21.05 -17.01
N GLN A 10 41.74 -19.88 -16.82
CA GLN A 10 42.47 -19.51 -15.58
C GLN A 10 41.63 -18.70 -14.60
N LEU A 11 40.38 -18.36 -14.95
CA LEU A 11 39.53 -17.59 -14.06
C LEU A 11 38.94 -18.50 -12.98
N PRO A 12 38.94 -18.08 -11.71
CA PRO A 12 38.25 -18.82 -10.67
C PRO A 12 36.77 -18.87 -11.01
N LYS A 13 36.25 -20.09 -11.24
CA LYS A 13 34.82 -20.31 -11.49
C LYS A 13 34.04 -19.83 -10.26
N GLN A 14 33.44 -18.64 -10.35
CA GLN A 14 32.55 -18.15 -9.30
C GLN A 14 31.33 -19.06 -9.27
N GLN A 15 31.25 -19.97 -8.30
CA GLN A 15 30.01 -20.66 -8.03
C GLN A 15 29.05 -19.67 -7.38
N PRO A 16 27.88 -19.41 -7.97
CA PRO A 16 26.88 -18.60 -7.32
C PRO A 16 26.54 -19.26 -5.98
N ARG A 17 26.88 -18.61 -4.85
CA ARG A 17 26.59 -19.11 -3.50
C ARG A 17 25.12 -18.91 -3.12
N TRP A 18 24.22 -19.11 -4.08
CA TRP A 18 22.79 -19.00 -3.89
C TRP A 18 22.34 -20.28 -3.19
N ARG A 19 22.51 -20.31 -1.85
CA ARG A 19 21.80 -21.29 -1.03
C ARG A 19 20.32 -21.14 -1.35
N HIS A 20 19.73 -22.17 -1.93
CA HIS A 20 18.34 -22.27 -2.37
C HIS A 20 17.34 -22.15 -1.19
N LEU A 21 17.40 -21.07 -0.44
CA LEU A 21 16.27 -20.65 0.36
C LEU A 21 15.41 -19.82 -0.58
N PRO A 22 14.13 -20.18 -0.80
CA PRO A 22 13.23 -19.29 -1.50
C PRO A 22 13.29 -17.95 -0.76
N THR A 23 13.65 -16.89 -1.48
CA THR A 23 13.40 -15.53 -1.03
C THR A 23 11.89 -15.42 -0.87
N ARG A 24 11.38 -15.76 0.32
CA ARG A 24 9.98 -15.51 0.70
C ARG A 24 9.72 -14.04 0.38
N ALA A 25 8.63 -13.79 -0.35
CA ALA A 25 8.32 -12.50 -0.96
C ALA A 25 8.33 -11.33 0.04
N ILE A 26 8.21 -11.59 1.35
CA ILE A 26 8.45 -10.62 2.42
C ILE A 26 9.05 -11.40 3.61
N ARG A 27 10.19 -10.96 4.18
CA ARG A 27 10.70 -11.50 5.46
C ARG A 27 9.88 -10.91 6.60
N VAL A 28 8.73 -11.50 6.86
CA VAL A 28 7.94 -11.16 8.05
C VAL A 28 8.28 -12.15 9.16
N PRO A 29 8.60 -11.69 10.38
CA PRO A 29 8.63 -12.54 11.56
C PRO A 29 7.37 -13.39 11.66
N GLU A 30 7.51 -14.69 11.94
CA GLU A 30 6.36 -15.61 12.00
C GLU A 30 5.31 -15.18 13.02
N ILE A 31 5.73 -14.49 14.07
CA ILE A 31 4.85 -13.88 15.08
C ILE A 31 3.82 -12.92 14.49
N LEU A 32 4.11 -12.26 13.36
CA LEU A 32 3.20 -11.30 12.72
C LEU A 32 2.33 -11.95 11.64
N LEU A 33 2.58 -13.19 11.23
CA LEU A 33 1.79 -13.85 10.17
C LEU A 33 0.32 -13.99 10.57
N GLY A 34 0.05 -14.31 11.85
CA GLY A 34 -1.30 -14.40 12.37
C GLY A 34 -2.03 -13.04 12.39
N ASP A 35 -1.32 -11.95 12.63
CA ASP A 35 -1.90 -10.60 12.61
C ASP A 35 -2.19 -10.14 11.18
N ILE A 36 -1.29 -10.44 10.24
CA ILE A 36 -1.49 -10.17 8.82
C ILE A 36 -2.67 -10.97 8.28
N GLU A 37 -2.77 -12.26 8.61
CA GLU A 37 -3.88 -13.11 8.17
C GLU A 37 -5.21 -12.63 8.75
N ARG A 38 -5.24 -12.28 10.04
CA ARG A 38 -6.45 -11.71 10.68
C ARG A 38 -6.85 -10.40 10.03
N TYR A 39 -5.90 -9.51 9.78
CA TYR A 39 -6.17 -8.24 9.12
C TYR A 39 -6.67 -8.43 7.68
N ALA A 40 -6.05 -9.31 6.90
CA ALA A 40 -6.50 -9.62 5.55
C ALA A 40 -7.95 -10.15 5.55
N ARG A 41 -8.27 -11.08 6.47
CA ARG A 41 -9.64 -11.59 6.63
C ARG A 41 -10.64 -10.52 7.08
N SER A 42 -10.23 -9.59 7.95
CA SER A 42 -11.09 -8.46 8.34
C SER A 42 -11.47 -7.59 7.14
N LEU A 43 -10.52 -7.35 6.22
CA LEU A 43 -10.78 -6.61 5.00
C LEU A 43 -11.71 -7.38 4.04
N ASP A 44 -11.48 -8.68 3.87
CA ASP A 44 -12.31 -9.54 3.02
C ASP A 44 -13.77 -9.63 3.52
N ASN A 45 -13.95 -9.67 4.84
CA ASN A 45 -15.26 -9.71 5.48
C ASN A 45 -15.94 -8.33 5.57
N GLY A 46 -15.27 -7.27 5.10
CA GLY A 46 -15.77 -5.90 5.20
C GLY A 46 -15.87 -5.40 6.64
N GLU A 47 -15.10 -5.96 7.58
CA GLU A 47 -15.01 -5.43 8.92
C GLU A 47 -14.55 -3.97 8.83
N LYS A 48 -15.40 -3.10 9.36
CA LYS A 48 -15.12 -1.66 9.43
C LYS A 48 -13.88 -1.49 10.27
N THR A 49 -12.81 -0.94 9.68
CA THR A 49 -11.65 -0.47 10.43
C THR A 49 -12.11 0.36 11.64
N GLU A 50 -11.36 0.35 12.75
CA GLU A 50 -11.72 1.09 13.98
C GLU A 50 -12.17 2.53 13.67
N LYS A 51 -11.50 3.18 12.70
CA LYS A 51 -11.85 4.53 12.21
C LYS A 51 -13.28 4.63 11.67
N ALA A 52 -13.74 3.64 10.92
CA ALA A 52 -15.09 3.60 10.38
C ALA A 52 -16.15 3.30 11.46
N GLN A 53 -15.79 2.60 12.54
CA GLN A 53 -16.66 2.41 13.70
C GLN A 53 -16.82 3.74 14.46
N THR A 54 -15.72 4.44 14.75
CA THR A 54 -15.76 5.75 15.43
C THR A 54 -16.54 6.80 14.64
N ILE A 55 -16.44 6.80 13.31
CA ILE A 55 -17.25 7.71 12.46
C ILE A 55 -18.74 7.38 12.60
N GLN A 56 -19.09 6.10 12.64
CA GLN A 56 -20.49 5.69 12.76
C GLN A 56 -21.07 6.08 14.12
N GLU A 57 -20.34 5.84 15.20
CA GLU A 57 -20.72 6.29 16.55
C GLU A 57 -20.91 7.81 16.63
N PHE A 58 -20.02 8.58 15.99
CA PHE A 58 -20.17 10.03 15.89
C PHE A 58 -21.45 10.43 15.13
N LEU A 59 -21.74 9.79 14.00
CA LEU A 59 -22.93 10.10 13.20
C LEU A 59 -24.25 9.80 13.92
N GLU A 60 -24.25 8.79 14.80
CA GLU A 60 -25.43 8.41 15.60
C GLU A 60 -25.67 9.36 16.79
N MET A 61 -24.61 9.98 17.32
CA MET A 61 -24.66 10.86 18.49
C MET A 61 -24.71 12.36 18.15
N ALA A 62 -24.31 12.74 16.93
CA ALA A 62 -24.21 14.13 16.51
C ALA A 62 -25.58 14.81 16.37
N SER A 63 -25.61 16.11 16.66
CA SER A 63 -26.77 16.95 16.41
C SER A 63 -26.99 17.21 14.91
N ILE A 64 -28.21 17.61 14.54
CA ILE A 64 -28.55 17.92 13.14
C ILE A 64 -27.65 19.03 12.58
N GLU A 65 -27.31 20.03 13.38
CA GLU A 65 -26.45 21.16 12.97
C GLU A 65 -25.02 20.69 12.66
N GLU A 66 -24.47 19.81 13.50
CA GLU A 66 -23.16 19.20 13.28
C GLU A 66 -23.14 18.32 12.03
N LEU A 67 -24.20 17.55 11.79
CA LEU A 67 -24.35 16.72 10.59
C LEU A 67 -24.44 17.56 9.31
N LEU A 68 -25.16 18.68 9.34
CA LEU A 68 -25.25 19.60 8.21
C LEU A 68 -23.90 20.29 7.92
N SER A 69 -23.19 20.70 8.97
CA SER A 69 -21.83 21.25 8.86
C SER A 69 -20.86 20.21 8.28
N LEU A 70 -20.92 18.98 8.79
CA LEU A 70 -20.10 17.86 8.30
C LEU A 70 -20.37 17.60 6.81
N LYS A 71 -21.63 17.59 6.38
CA LYS A 71 -22.00 17.42 4.97
C LYS A 71 -21.32 18.47 4.08
N GLN A 72 -21.42 19.75 4.44
CA GLN A 72 -20.82 20.84 3.66
C GLN A 72 -19.28 20.73 3.61
N ASN A 73 -18.66 20.35 4.74
CA ASN A 73 -17.21 20.19 4.81
C ASN A 73 -16.73 18.98 3.98
N LEU A 74 -17.48 17.87 3.98
CA LEU A 74 -17.19 16.69 3.17
C LEU A 74 -17.30 16.99 1.68
N GLU A 75 -18.33 17.72 1.24
CA GLU A 75 -18.47 18.13 -0.16
C GLU A 75 -17.25 18.94 -0.64
N LYS A 76 -16.79 19.90 0.16
CA LYS A 76 -15.58 20.69 -0.13
C LYS A 76 -14.33 19.82 -0.20
N ALA A 77 -14.16 18.91 0.76
CA ALA A 77 -13.01 18.02 0.81
C ALA A 77 -12.95 17.09 -0.41
N ILE A 78 -14.10 16.59 -0.86
CA ILE A 78 -14.21 15.75 -2.06
C ILE A 78 -13.80 16.54 -3.31
N GLU A 79 -14.28 17.77 -3.47
CA GLU A 79 -13.88 18.61 -4.61
C GLU A 79 -12.38 18.92 -4.62
N GLN A 80 -11.78 19.21 -3.46
CA GLN A 80 -10.34 19.38 -3.33
C GLN A 80 -9.55 18.11 -3.68
N ALA A 81 -10.02 16.94 -3.25
CA ALA A 81 -9.40 15.66 -3.58
C ALA A 81 -9.48 15.36 -5.08
N LYS A 82 -10.62 15.64 -5.73
CA LYS A 82 -10.77 15.53 -7.18
C LYS A 82 -9.82 16.46 -7.93
N ALA A 83 -9.66 17.71 -7.47
CA ALA A 83 -8.73 18.67 -8.06
C ALA A 83 -7.28 18.16 -7.98
N ARG A 84 -6.82 17.74 -6.80
CA ARG A 84 -5.48 17.15 -6.60
C ARG A 84 -5.24 15.91 -7.47
N SER A 85 -6.25 15.05 -7.61
CA SER A 85 -6.14 13.86 -8.48
C SER A 85 -6.03 14.20 -9.95
N LYS A 86 -6.58 15.33 -10.40
CA LYS A 86 -6.46 15.81 -11.78
C LYS A 86 -5.08 16.44 -12.03
N ASP A 87 -4.58 17.24 -11.08
CA ASP A 87 -3.26 17.88 -11.19
C ASP A 87 -2.14 16.83 -11.26
N ASN A 88 -2.18 15.81 -10.39
CA ASN A 88 -1.16 14.75 -10.40
C ASN A 88 -1.14 13.93 -11.70
N ARG A 89 -2.28 13.79 -12.40
CA ARG A 89 -2.35 13.07 -13.69
C ARG A 89 -1.63 13.82 -14.80
N LEU A 90 -1.71 15.16 -14.82
CA LEU A 90 -1.03 15.97 -15.82
C LEU A 90 0.49 16.00 -15.57
N GLU A 91 0.92 16.08 -14.31
CA GLU A 91 2.36 16.03 -13.98
C GLU A 91 2.97 14.65 -14.26
N SER A 92 2.24 13.56 -14.01
CA SER A 92 2.70 12.19 -14.29
C SER A 92 2.82 11.83 -15.78
N ALA A 93 2.26 12.66 -16.68
CA ALA A 93 2.31 12.44 -18.13
C ALA A 93 3.42 13.23 -18.83
N ILE A 94 4.14 14.09 -18.10
CA ILE A 94 5.22 14.96 -18.61
C ILE A 94 6.61 14.39 -18.29
N LEU A 95 6.71 13.36 -17.43
CA LEU A 95 7.92 12.58 -17.14
C LEU A 95 7.90 11.22 -17.86
#